data_AF-A0A9W7KZ54-F1
#
_entry.id   AF-A0A9W7KZ54-F1
#
_cell.length_a   1.000
_cell.length_b   1.000
_cell.length_c   1.000
_cell.angle_alpha   90.00
_cell.angle_beta   90.00
_cell.angle_gamma   90.00
#
_symmetry.space_group_name_H-M   'P 1'
#
loop_
_entity.id
_entity.type
_entity.pdbx_description
1 polymer ?
#
loop_
_entity_poly.entity_id
_entity_poly.type
_entity_poly.pdbx_seq_one_letter_code
_entity_poly.pdbx_strand_id
1 'polypeptide(L)'
;MMSGGADRLSLVALSHVIQCRRAELMGLRQELQTAAQTHPGTSKTTVSRKDFDHSLATLNIEDSDCEIFDRLFTLFDKTGAGKVNYMEVVVGLSMLVPGTLNDRLMLAFEICDDEGKGYLEKYSLLFLLKTLNLTCNFLGDPTLELETLEELCESVFISSQDTDDLTDAFRYSENGVGAVIDHPIFENWLRSKDGEETKDAGGGLVVPEEHMVGTTEEDRLGLDR
;
A
#
# COMPACT_ATOMS: atom_id res chain seq x y z
N MET A 1 21.72 -23.32 -6.06
CA MET A 1 22.61 -22.18 -6.36
C MET A 1 21.72 -21.00 -6.73
N MET A 2 21.72 -20.00 -5.85
CA MET A 2 21.26 -18.60 -6.02
C MET A 2 20.05 -18.32 -6.93
N SER A 3 18.88 -18.18 -6.32
CA SER A 3 17.90 -17.16 -6.72
C SER A 3 17.78 -16.15 -5.57
N GLY A 4 18.87 -15.43 -5.33
CA GLY A 4 18.79 -14.12 -4.70
C GLY A 4 18.72 -13.12 -5.85
N GLY A 5 17.59 -12.43 -6.01
CA GLY A 5 17.48 -11.39 -7.02
C GLY A 5 16.09 -11.31 -7.65
N ALA A 6 15.24 -10.47 -7.08
CA ALA A 6 14.87 -9.21 -7.70
C ALA A 6 13.98 -8.42 -6.74
N ASP A 7 14.48 -8.06 -5.54
CA ASP A 7 13.73 -7.10 -4.76
C ASP A 7 13.66 -5.78 -5.57
N ARG A 8 12.45 -5.24 -5.70
CA ARG A 8 12.19 -4.01 -6.47
C ARG A 8 13.07 -2.86 -5.98
N LEU A 9 13.71 -2.14 -6.90
CA LEU A 9 14.75 -1.15 -6.56
C LEU A 9 14.23 -0.07 -5.62
N SER A 10 13.01 0.42 -5.83
CA SER A 10 12.40 1.48 -5.02
C SER A 10 11.98 0.99 -3.65
N LEU A 11 11.36 -0.19 -3.58
CA LEU A 11 11.03 -0.89 -2.34
C LEU A 11 12.27 -1.16 -1.47
N VAL A 12 13.38 -1.58 -2.09
CA VAL A 12 14.65 -1.82 -1.41
C VAL A 12 15.25 -0.50 -0.93
N ALA A 13 15.25 0.53 -1.77
CA ALA A 13 15.81 1.83 -1.43
C ALA A 13 15.15 2.42 -0.18
N LEU A 14 13.81 2.41 -0.12
CA LEU A 14 13.08 2.95 1.03
C LEU A 14 13.24 2.10 2.30
N SER A 15 13.31 0.77 2.18
CA SER A 15 13.52 -0.10 3.34
C SER A 15 14.87 0.05 4.05
N HIS A 16 15.88 0.65 3.38
CA HIS A 16 17.14 0.98 4.04
C HIS A 16 17.09 2.31 4.79
N VAL A 17 16.12 3.17 4.46
CA VAL A 17 15.92 4.47 5.12
C VAL A 17 15.02 4.31 6.35
N ILE A 18 14.05 3.41 6.27
CA ILE A 18 13.08 3.14 7.33
C ILE A 18 13.73 2.33 8.46
N GLN A 19 13.57 2.80 9.68
CA GLN A 19 14.12 2.16 10.88
C GLN A 19 13.09 1.32 11.64
N CYS A 20 11.81 1.56 11.38
CA CYS A 20 10.68 0.89 11.99
C CYS A 20 10.79 -0.62 11.82
N ARG A 21 10.80 -1.30 12.96
CA ARG A 21 10.96 -2.75 13.07
C ARG A 21 9.60 -3.41 13.17
N ARG A 22 9.61 -4.72 12.93
CA ARG A 22 8.46 -5.61 13.13
C ARG A 22 7.70 -5.38 14.44
N ALA A 23 8.42 -5.24 15.56
CA ALA A 23 7.80 -5.05 16.87
C ALA A 23 7.04 -3.72 16.98
N GLU A 24 7.59 -2.65 16.40
CA GLU A 24 6.97 -1.32 16.36
C GLU A 24 5.74 -1.33 15.45
N LEU A 25 5.83 -1.96 14.27
CA LEU A 25 4.68 -2.08 13.36
C LEU A 25 3.54 -2.93 13.96
N MET A 26 3.85 -4.01 14.65
CA MET A 26 2.85 -4.81 15.38
C MET A 26 2.25 -4.02 16.56
N GLY A 27 3.04 -3.20 17.25
CA GLY A 27 2.54 -2.26 18.25
C GLY A 27 1.58 -1.24 17.65
N LEU A 28 1.93 -0.69 16.47
CA LEU A 28 1.11 0.27 15.75
C LEU A 28 -0.24 -0.34 15.35
N ARG A 29 -0.24 -1.57 14.86
CA ARG A 29 -1.48 -2.32 14.62
C ARG A 29 -2.37 -2.38 15.86
N GLN A 30 -1.80 -2.72 17.01
CA GLN A 30 -2.55 -2.88 18.26
C GLN A 30 -3.13 -1.54 18.76
N GLU A 31 -2.36 -0.47 18.72
CA GLU A 31 -2.82 0.88 19.09
C GLU A 31 -3.97 1.34 18.19
N LEU A 32 -3.83 1.17 16.86
CA LEU A 32 -4.86 1.55 15.89
C LEU A 32 -6.11 0.70 15.99
N GLN A 33 -5.98 -0.60 16.22
CA GLN A 33 -7.11 -1.49 16.47
C GLN A 33 -7.88 -1.03 17.72
N THR A 34 -7.16 -0.68 18.79
CA THR A 34 -7.77 -0.16 20.03
C THR A 34 -8.49 1.15 19.75
N ALA A 35 -7.86 2.10 19.06
CA ALA A 35 -8.46 3.37 18.70
C ALA A 35 -9.75 3.18 17.86
N ALA A 36 -9.72 2.30 16.85
CA ALA A 36 -10.88 2.03 15.99
C ALA A 36 -12.09 1.48 16.77
N GLN A 37 -11.86 0.76 17.87
CA GLN A 37 -12.92 0.21 18.72
C GLN A 37 -13.51 1.25 19.70
N THR A 38 -12.80 2.34 19.98
CA THR A 38 -13.23 3.34 20.96
C THR A 38 -14.21 4.37 20.41
N HIS A 39 -14.34 4.50 19.09
CA HIS A 39 -15.16 5.52 18.45
C HIS A 39 -16.59 4.99 18.13
N PRO A 40 -17.64 5.51 18.79
CA PRO A 40 -19.01 5.08 18.51
C PRO A 40 -19.47 5.52 17.11
N GLY A 41 -19.97 4.59 16.30
CA GLY A 41 -20.58 4.89 15.00
C GLY A 41 -19.63 4.87 13.79
N THR A 42 -18.34 4.57 13.98
CA THR A 42 -17.42 4.24 12.89
C THR A 42 -17.31 2.73 12.68
N SER A 43 -16.88 2.29 11.49
CA SER A 43 -16.50 0.89 11.29
C SER A 43 -15.41 0.51 12.30
N LYS A 44 -15.41 -0.75 12.75
CA LYS A 44 -14.41 -1.32 13.69
C LYS A 44 -12.96 -1.24 13.18
N THR A 45 -12.78 -0.86 11.92
CA THR A 45 -11.49 -0.77 11.24
C THR A 45 -11.09 0.66 10.88
N THR A 46 -11.95 1.65 11.12
CA THR A 46 -11.69 3.02 10.71
C THR A 46 -10.97 3.81 11.82
N VAL A 47 -9.84 4.41 11.46
CA VAL A 47 -9.07 5.32 12.33
C VAL A 47 -8.95 6.69 11.68
N SER A 48 -8.87 7.73 12.50
CA SER A 48 -8.58 9.09 12.04
C SER A 48 -7.08 9.38 12.00
N ARG A 49 -6.71 10.45 11.31
CA ARG A 49 -5.34 10.98 11.35
C ARG A 49 -4.84 11.23 12.76
N LYS A 50 -5.70 11.76 13.64
CA LYS A 50 -5.35 12.00 15.05
C LYS A 50 -5.02 10.69 15.80
N ASP A 51 -5.75 9.61 15.52
CA ASP A 51 -5.50 8.31 16.13
C ASP A 51 -4.17 7.73 15.64
N PHE A 52 -3.87 7.93 14.35
CA PHE A 52 -2.59 7.55 13.75
C PHE A 52 -1.42 8.30 14.36
N ASP A 53 -1.47 9.64 14.38
CA ASP A 53 -0.42 10.49 14.96
C ASP A 53 -0.18 10.17 16.44
N HIS A 54 -1.27 9.93 17.19
CA HIS A 54 -1.17 9.51 18.59
C HIS A 54 -0.46 8.16 18.75
N SER A 55 -0.81 7.18 17.90
CA SER A 55 -0.21 5.84 17.95
C SER A 55 1.28 5.86 17.63
N LEU A 56 1.70 6.66 16.64
CA LEU A 56 3.12 6.87 16.31
C LEU A 56 3.89 7.46 17.49
N ALA A 57 3.33 8.49 18.14
CA ALA A 57 3.93 9.11 19.31
C ALA A 57 4.03 8.14 20.51
N THR A 58 2.99 7.35 20.78
CA THR A 58 2.97 6.35 21.86
C THR A 58 4.09 5.31 21.70
N LEU A 59 4.38 4.93 20.46
CA LEU A 59 5.40 3.91 20.15
C LEU A 59 6.81 4.49 20.00
N ASN A 60 6.97 5.82 20.07
CA ASN A 60 8.22 6.53 19.80
C ASN A 60 8.79 6.17 18.41
N ILE A 61 7.94 6.11 17.39
CA ILE A 61 8.39 5.95 16.00
C ILE A 61 9.26 7.15 15.63
N GLU A 62 10.41 6.91 15.02
CA GLU A 62 11.36 7.95 14.60
C GLU A 62 10.70 8.96 13.66
N ASP A 63 11.03 10.25 13.81
CA ASP A 63 10.45 11.33 13.01
C ASP A 63 10.68 11.10 11.49
N SER A 64 11.82 10.51 11.12
CA SER A 64 12.14 10.18 9.72
C SER A 64 11.19 9.15 9.12
N ASP A 65 10.73 8.19 9.92
CA ASP A 65 9.78 7.17 9.49
C ASP A 65 8.37 7.76 9.44
N CYS A 66 8.03 8.62 10.40
CA CYS A 66 6.75 9.31 10.47
C CYS A 66 6.44 10.09 9.17
N GLU A 67 7.43 10.72 8.53
CA GLU A 67 7.24 11.42 7.25
C GLU A 67 6.76 10.50 6.12
N ILE A 68 7.31 9.29 6.04
CA ILE A 68 6.92 8.32 5.01
C ILE A 68 5.58 7.68 5.37
N PHE A 69 5.34 7.45 6.65
CA PHE A 69 4.10 6.88 7.17
C PHE A 69 2.92 7.82 6.96
N ASP A 70 3.14 9.13 7.09
CA ASP A 70 2.15 10.17 6.77
C ASP A 70 1.71 10.14 5.29
N ARG A 71 2.68 9.96 4.38
CA ARG A 71 2.37 9.85 2.95
C ARG A 71 1.58 8.59 2.64
N LEU A 72 1.89 7.48 3.30
CA LEU A 72 1.10 6.25 3.18
C LEU A 72 -0.31 6.40 3.78
N PHE A 73 -0.47 7.07 4.92
CA PHE A 73 -1.80 7.38 5.43
C PHE A 73 -2.61 8.16 4.40
N THR A 74 -2.00 9.17 3.78
CA THR A 74 -2.63 9.98 2.72
C THR A 74 -2.99 9.16 1.48
N LEU A 75 -2.15 8.18 1.09
CA LEU A 75 -2.46 7.24 0.01
C LEU A 75 -3.75 6.45 0.28
N PHE A 76 -3.97 6.02 1.52
CA PHE A 76 -5.14 5.22 1.89
C PHE A 76 -6.38 6.05 2.23
N ASP A 77 -6.25 7.36 2.49
CA ASP A 77 -7.38 8.28 2.62
C ASP A 77 -7.94 8.68 1.25
N LYS A 78 -8.52 7.70 0.56
CA LYS A 78 -9.11 7.85 -0.79
C LYS A 78 -10.19 8.93 -0.86
N THR A 79 -10.76 9.32 0.28
CA THR A 79 -11.87 10.27 0.38
C THR A 79 -11.45 11.68 0.81
N GLY A 80 -10.20 11.86 1.26
CA GLY A 80 -9.75 13.11 1.89
C GLY A 80 -10.49 13.45 3.20
N ALA A 81 -11.08 12.45 3.85
CA ALA A 81 -11.89 12.64 5.06
C ALA A 81 -11.04 12.64 6.35
N GLY A 82 -9.72 12.47 6.23
CA GLY A 82 -8.80 12.28 7.34
C GLY A 82 -9.02 10.95 8.07
N LYS A 83 -9.56 9.94 7.37
CA LYS A 83 -9.91 8.63 7.93
C LYS A 83 -9.56 7.51 6.96
N VAL A 84 -9.08 6.39 7.50
CA VAL A 84 -8.62 5.24 6.72
C VAL A 84 -9.03 3.93 7.39
N ASN A 85 -9.03 2.84 6.65
CA ASN A 85 -8.98 1.51 7.24
C ASN A 85 -7.56 1.28 7.77
N TYR A 86 -7.39 1.11 9.08
CA TYR A 86 -6.05 0.96 9.67
C TYR A 86 -5.30 -0.26 9.13
N MET A 87 -6.03 -1.32 8.74
CA MET A 87 -5.42 -2.52 8.17
C MET A 87 -4.74 -2.23 6.84
N GLU A 88 -5.31 -1.37 6.00
CA GLU A 88 -4.69 -0.99 4.72
C GLU A 88 -3.34 -0.29 4.98
N VAL A 89 -3.32 0.64 5.95
CA VAL A 89 -2.11 1.37 6.32
C VAL A 89 -1.03 0.44 6.86
N VAL A 90 -1.35 -0.39 7.86
CA VAL A 90 -0.35 -1.26 8.51
C VAL A 90 0.16 -2.33 7.54
N VAL A 91 -0.70 -2.90 6.69
CA VAL A 91 -0.26 -3.83 5.63
C VAL A 91 0.64 -3.11 4.62
N GLY A 92 0.32 -1.89 4.20
CA GLY A 92 1.21 -1.12 3.31
C GLY A 92 2.57 -0.83 3.96
N LEU A 93 2.58 -0.46 5.25
CA LEU A 93 3.80 -0.20 6.02
C LEU A 93 4.69 -1.44 6.19
N SER A 94 4.13 -2.65 6.17
CA SER A 94 4.91 -3.89 6.27
C SER A 94 5.95 -4.04 5.16
N MET A 95 5.70 -3.44 4.00
CA MET A 95 6.62 -3.45 2.85
C MET A 95 7.84 -2.56 3.05
N LEU A 96 7.76 -1.61 4.00
CA LEU A 96 8.83 -0.67 4.29
C LEU A 96 9.76 -1.15 5.42
N VAL A 97 9.32 -2.14 6.20
CA VAL A 97 10.11 -2.69 7.31
C VAL A 97 11.39 -3.35 6.76
N PRO A 98 12.55 -3.18 7.42
CA PRO A 98 13.78 -3.86 7.03
C PRO A 98 13.63 -5.38 7.02
N GLY A 99 14.03 -6.01 5.92
CA GLY A 99 13.96 -7.47 5.73
C GLY A 99 13.95 -7.86 4.26
N THR A 100 13.92 -9.17 3.99
CA THR A 100 13.71 -9.69 2.63
C THR A 100 12.25 -9.49 2.20
N LEU A 101 11.96 -9.62 0.90
CA LEU A 101 10.57 -9.63 0.43
C LEU A 101 9.72 -10.69 1.16
N ASN A 102 10.28 -11.87 1.45
CA ASN A 102 9.59 -12.91 2.20
C ASN A 102 9.24 -12.44 3.62
N ASP A 103 10.19 -11.83 4.34
CA ASP A 103 9.94 -11.32 5.70
C ASP A 103 8.81 -10.28 5.74
N ARG A 104 8.78 -9.39 4.74
CA ARG A 104 7.77 -8.32 4.61
C ARG A 104 6.40 -8.89 4.27
N LEU A 105 6.33 -9.82 3.32
CA LEU A 105 5.08 -10.49 2.96
C LEU A 105 4.57 -11.30 4.14
N MET A 106 5.42 -12.06 4.83
CA MET A 106 5.04 -12.82 6.03
C MET A 106 4.44 -11.90 7.09
N LEU A 107 5.06 -10.74 7.33
CA LEU A 107 4.52 -9.71 8.23
C LEU A 107 3.16 -9.20 7.77
N ALA A 108 2.97 -8.93 6.47
CA ALA A 108 1.67 -8.54 5.91
C ALA A 108 0.57 -9.59 6.18
N PHE A 109 0.90 -10.89 6.00
CA PHE A 109 -0.02 -11.99 6.29
C PHE A 109 -0.43 -12.04 7.75
N GLU A 110 0.54 -11.92 8.68
CA GLU A 110 0.26 -11.93 10.12
C GLU A 110 -0.49 -10.68 10.58
N ILE A 111 -0.29 -9.53 9.93
CA ILE A 111 -1.09 -8.33 10.17
C ILE A 111 -2.55 -8.57 9.78
N CYS A 112 -2.79 -9.22 8.64
CA CYS A 112 -4.13 -9.56 8.15
C CYS A 112 -4.84 -10.64 8.98
N ASP A 113 -4.08 -11.56 9.57
CA ASP A 113 -4.60 -12.62 10.42
C ASP A 113 -4.82 -12.13 11.86
N ASP A 114 -5.88 -11.34 12.04
CA ASP A 114 -6.17 -10.64 13.30
C ASP A 114 -6.24 -11.58 14.52
N GLU A 115 -6.72 -12.80 14.28
CA GLU A 115 -6.97 -13.85 15.28
C GLU A 115 -5.79 -14.84 15.44
N GLY A 116 -4.72 -14.71 14.65
CA GLY A 116 -3.57 -15.59 14.71
C GLY A 116 -3.89 -17.05 14.35
N LYS A 117 -4.80 -17.25 13.40
CA LYS A 117 -5.29 -18.56 12.95
C LYS A 117 -4.22 -19.36 12.19
N GLY A 118 -3.22 -18.68 11.64
CA GLY A 118 -2.25 -19.23 10.69
C GLY A 118 -2.80 -19.36 9.26
N TYR A 119 -3.98 -18.78 8.99
CA TYR A 119 -4.58 -18.77 7.67
C TYR A 119 -5.42 -17.52 7.41
N LEU A 120 -5.61 -17.19 6.12
CA LEU A 120 -6.51 -16.14 5.66
C LEU A 120 -7.67 -16.72 4.86
N GLU A 121 -8.86 -16.15 5.00
CA GLU A 121 -9.93 -16.37 4.02
C GLU A 121 -9.58 -15.70 2.69
N LYS A 122 -10.22 -16.13 1.60
CA LYS A 122 -9.96 -15.61 0.25
C LYS A 122 -10.12 -14.09 0.15
N TYR A 123 -11.14 -13.53 0.80
CA TYR A 123 -11.37 -12.08 0.84
C TYR A 123 -10.19 -11.35 1.50
N SER A 124 -9.65 -11.89 2.60
CA SER A 124 -8.52 -11.32 3.34
C SER A 124 -7.22 -11.40 2.53
N LEU A 125 -7.00 -12.50 1.80
CA LEU A 125 -5.89 -12.62 0.86
C LEU A 125 -5.99 -11.59 -0.27
N LEU A 126 -7.17 -11.43 -0.88
CA LEU A 126 -7.38 -10.43 -1.94
C LEU A 126 -7.19 -9.00 -1.42
N PHE A 127 -7.66 -8.70 -0.21
CA PHE A 127 -7.44 -7.42 0.46
C PHE A 127 -5.95 -7.13 0.65
N LEU A 128 -5.18 -8.13 1.11
CA LEU A 128 -3.73 -8.03 1.26
C LEU A 128 -3.08 -7.71 -0.10
N LEU A 129 -3.36 -8.50 -1.14
CA LEU A 129 -2.76 -8.30 -2.47
C LEU A 129 -3.09 -6.93 -3.07
N LYS A 130 -4.33 -6.45 -2.92
CA LYS A 130 -4.74 -5.11 -3.38
C LYS A 130 -3.99 -4.00 -2.65
N THR A 131 -3.83 -4.14 -1.33
CA THR A 131 -3.10 -3.18 -0.49
C THR A 131 -1.63 -3.13 -0.86
N LEU A 132 -1.00 -4.29 -1.07
CA LEU A 132 0.39 -4.38 -1.51
C LEU A 132 0.58 -3.78 -2.90
N ASN A 133 -0.31 -4.05 -3.85
CA ASN A 133 -0.25 -3.48 -5.20
C ASN A 133 -0.32 -1.95 -5.19
N LEU A 134 -1.24 -1.38 -4.40
CA LEU A 134 -1.36 0.07 -4.24
C LEU A 134 -0.11 0.68 -3.58
N THR A 135 0.45 0.00 -2.59
CA THR A 135 1.69 0.43 -1.93
C THR A 135 2.86 0.42 -2.91
N CYS A 136 3.03 -0.64 -3.69
CA CYS A 136 4.07 -0.73 -4.71
C CYS A 136 3.97 0.42 -5.74
N ASN A 137 2.76 0.75 -6.19
CA ASN A 137 2.52 1.91 -7.05
C ASN A 137 3.04 3.21 -6.45
N PHE A 138 2.77 3.42 -5.15
CA PHE A 138 3.21 4.59 -4.43
C PHE A 138 4.74 4.67 -4.30
N LEU A 139 5.43 3.52 -4.21
CA LEU A 139 6.89 3.44 -4.21
C LEU A 139 7.48 3.58 -5.63
N GLY A 140 6.65 3.68 -6.67
CA GLY A 140 7.09 3.81 -8.06
C GLY A 140 7.37 2.46 -8.75
N ASP A 141 6.93 1.36 -8.16
CA ASP A 141 6.94 0.05 -8.81
C ASP A 141 5.67 -0.12 -9.66
N PRO A 142 5.71 -0.91 -10.76
CA PRO A 142 4.53 -1.15 -11.59
C PRO A 142 3.45 -1.86 -10.80
N THR A 143 2.23 -1.82 -11.31
CA THR A 143 1.08 -2.49 -10.70
C THR A 143 0.53 -3.60 -11.57
N LEU A 144 -0.16 -4.53 -10.93
CA LEU A 144 -1.05 -5.47 -11.58
C LEU A 144 -2.43 -4.85 -11.73
N GLU A 145 -3.08 -5.13 -12.86
CA GLU A 145 -4.49 -4.82 -13.05
C GLU A 145 -5.37 -5.64 -12.08
N LEU A 146 -6.57 -5.14 -11.81
CA LEU A 146 -7.48 -5.74 -10.84
C LEU A 146 -7.84 -7.19 -11.20
N GLU A 147 -8.13 -7.45 -12.47
CA GLU A 147 -8.48 -8.79 -12.97
C GLU A 147 -7.32 -9.77 -12.76
N THR A 148 -6.09 -9.34 -13.06
CA THR A 148 -4.86 -10.12 -12.85
C THR A 148 -4.57 -10.39 -11.37
N LEU A 149 -4.87 -9.43 -10.48
CA LEU A 149 -4.78 -9.64 -9.03
C LEU A 149 -5.80 -10.67 -8.53
N GLU A 150 -7.02 -10.61 -9.06
CA GLU A 150 -8.08 -11.55 -8.71
C GLU A 150 -7.76 -12.97 -9.22
N GLU A 151 -7.17 -13.08 -10.41
CA GLU A 151 -6.63 -14.33 -10.95
C GLU A 151 -5.48 -14.90 -10.09
N LEU A 152 -4.52 -14.06 -9.72
CA LEU A 152 -3.43 -14.44 -8.80
C LEU A 152 -4.01 -14.97 -7.48
N CYS A 153 -4.94 -14.23 -6.89
CA CYS A 153 -5.59 -14.63 -5.64
C CYS A 153 -6.30 -15.97 -5.78
N GLU A 154 -7.09 -16.16 -6.84
CA GLU A 154 -7.82 -17.40 -7.10
C GLU A 154 -6.85 -18.59 -7.26
N SER A 155 -5.84 -18.43 -8.11
CA SER A 155 -4.88 -19.50 -8.43
C SER A 155 -4.08 -19.94 -7.20
N VAL A 156 -3.57 -18.99 -6.42
CA VAL A 156 -2.85 -19.28 -5.17
C VAL A 156 -3.79 -19.94 -4.16
N PHE A 157 -5.03 -19.48 -4.07
CA PHE A 157 -6.00 -20.04 -3.14
C PHE A 157 -6.37 -21.49 -3.50
N ILE A 158 -6.66 -21.78 -4.78
CA ILE A 158 -6.97 -23.13 -5.25
C ILE A 158 -5.79 -24.08 -5.04
N SER A 159 -4.57 -23.63 -5.38
CA SER A 159 -3.36 -24.46 -5.25
C SER A 159 -2.98 -24.76 -3.79
N SER A 160 -3.43 -23.93 -2.84
CA SER A 160 -3.20 -24.12 -1.41
C SER A 160 -4.21 -25.04 -0.72
N GLN A 161 -5.30 -25.43 -1.39
CA GLN A 161 -6.32 -26.29 -0.80
C GLN A 161 -5.87 -27.76 -0.85
N ASP A 162 -5.44 -28.28 0.30
CA ASP A 162 -5.41 -29.72 0.53
C ASP A 162 -6.85 -30.25 0.67
N THR A 163 -7.09 -31.49 0.23
CA THR A 163 -8.43 -32.12 0.16
C THR A 163 -9.15 -32.33 1.50
N ASP A 164 -8.57 -31.92 2.63
CA ASP A 164 -9.13 -32.11 3.97
C ASP A 164 -9.73 -30.79 4.52
N ASP A 165 -11.07 -30.73 4.47
CA ASP A 165 -12.01 -29.98 5.32
C ASP A 165 -11.93 -28.44 5.45
N LEU A 166 -10.94 -27.75 4.87
CA LEU A 166 -10.88 -26.27 4.87
C LEU A 166 -10.88 -25.69 3.46
N THR A 167 -12.03 -25.76 2.80
CA THR A 167 -12.22 -25.27 1.43
C THR A 167 -12.10 -23.74 1.27
N ASP A 168 -12.00 -23.00 2.37
CA ASP A 168 -12.00 -21.52 2.36
C ASP A 168 -10.86 -20.91 3.22
N ALA A 169 -9.74 -21.61 3.38
CA ALA A 169 -8.59 -21.13 4.13
C ALA A 169 -7.27 -21.24 3.35
N PHE A 170 -6.53 -20.14 3.29
CA PHE A 170 -5.16 -20.07 2.76
C PHE A 170 -4.14 -20.10 3.91
N ARG A 171 -3.40 -21.20 4.08
CA ARG A 171 -2.38 -21.35 5.13
C ARG A 171 -1.06 -20.70 4.71
N TYR A 172 -0.68 -19.60 5.36
CA TYR A 172 0.55 -18.88 5.02
C TYR A 172 1.81 -19.41 5.74
N SER A 173 1.65 -20.19 6.81
CA SER A 173 2.75 -20.77 7.59
C SER A 173 3.46 -21.97 6.94
N GLU A 174 2.81 -22.65 5.99
CA GLU A 174 3.26 -23.92 5.39
C GLU A 174 3.61 -23.73 3.90
N ASN A 175 4.54 -22.81 3.61
CA ASN A 175 4.95 -22.40 2.25
C ASN A 175 3.95 -21.51 1.50
N GLY A 176 2.82 -21.08 2.10
CA GLY A 176 1.86 -20.22 1.43
C GLY A 176 2.45 -18.91 0.91
N VAL A 177 3.31 -18.24 1.71
CA VAL A 177 4.02 -17.03 1.22
C VAL A 177 4.88 -17.33 -0.01
N GLY A 178 5.54 -18.49 -0.03
CA GLY A 178 6.30 -18.96 -1.18
C GLY A 178 5.40 -19.19 -2.41
N ALA A 179 4.21 -19.75 -2.23
CA ALA A 179 3.25 -19.95 -3.32
C ALA A 179 2.82 -18.64 -3.98
N VAL A 180 2.76 -17.53 -3.24
CA VAL A 180 2.53 -16.18 -3.82
C VAL A 180 3.76 -15.71 -4.59
N ILE A 181 4.95 -15.76 -3.97
CA ILE A 181 6.20 -15.27 -4.56
C ILE A 181 6.55 -16.03 -5.85
N ASP A 182 6.37 -17.34 -5.84
CA ASP A 182 6.69 -18.25 -6.94
C ASP A 182 5.56 -18.31 -7.99
N HIS A 183 4.43 -17.63 -7.76
CA HIS A 183 3.34 -17.60 -8.72
C HIS A 183 3.77 -16.85 -10.01
N PRO A 184 3.53 -17.40 -11.22
CA PRO A 184 4.00 -16.78 -12.47
C PRO A 184 3.56 -15.32 -12.66
N ILE A 185 2.35 -14.96 -12.23
CA ILE A 185 1.87 -13.57 -12.27
C ILE A 185 2.75 -12.66 -11.39
N PHE A 186 3.05 -13.09 -10.17
CA PHE A 186 3.86 -12.32 -9.23
C PHE A 186 5.33 -12.29 -9.66
N GLU A 187 5.86 -13.41 -10.16
CA GLU A 187 7.23 -13.48 -10.67
C GLU A 187 7.42 -12.60 -11.91
N ASN A 188 6.47 -12.62 -12.86
CA ASN A 188 6.50 -11.74 -14.02
C ASN A 188 6.39 -10.28 -13.61
N TRP A 189 5.52 -9.97 -12.65
CA TRP A 189 5.46 -8.65 -12.05
C TRP A 189 6.82 -8.27 -11.47
N LEU A 190 7.48 -9.12 -10.69
CA LEU A 190 8.79 -8.82 -10.08
C LEU A 190 9.90 -8.60 -11.12
N ARG A 191 9.88 -9.36 -12.22
CA ARG A 191 10.89 -9.32 -13.29
C ARG A 191 10.68 -8.20 -14.31
N SER A 192 9.48 -7.64 -14.40
CA SER A 192 9.17 -6.59 -15.38
C SER A 192 10.04 -5.36 -15.13
N LYS A 193 11.06 -5.15 -15.97
CA LYS A 193 11.86 -3.92 -15.97
C LYS A 193 10.99 -2.80 -16.53
N ASP A 194 10.90 -1.69 -15.81
CA ASP A 194 9.97 -0.60 -16.11
C ASP A 194 10.02 -0.13 -17.58
N GLY A 195 8.84 0.09 -18.17
CA GLY A 195 8.64 0.95 -19.33
C GLY A 195 8.88 0.33 -20.71
N GLU A 196 7.99 -0.56 -21.16
CA GLU A 196 7.55 -0.38 -22.55
C GLU A 196 6.69 0.88 -22.56
N GLU A 197 7.19 1.93 -23.21
CA GLU A 197 6.35 2.99 -23.73
C GLU A 197 5.12 2.33 -24.36
N THR A 198 3.94 2.53 -23.79
CA THR A 198 2.71 2.44 -24.58
C THR A 198 2.82 3.56 -25.61
N LYS A 199 3.49 3.26 -26.73
CA LYS A 199 3.35 4.03 -27.95
C LYS A 199 1.89 3.91 -28.37
N ASP A 200 1.30 5.08 -28.61
CA ASP A 200 -0.03 5.30 -29.17
C ASP A 200 -1.24 5.01 -28.27
N ALA A 201 -1.63 6.04 -27.52
CA ALA A 201 -2.94 6.66 -27.73
C ALA A 201 -2.83 8.17 -27.47
N GLY A 202 -2.82 8.96 -28.55
CA GLY A 202 -2.77 10.41 -28.50
C GLY A 202 -3.94 11.00 -27.69
N GLY A 203 -3.59 11.87 -26.75
CA GLY A 203 -4.54 12.60 -25.92
C GLY A 203 -3.79 13.58 -25.03
N GLY A 204 -3.09 14.53 -25.65
CA GLY A 204 -2.40 15.59 -24.92
C GLY A 204 -3.37 16.33 -24.00
N LEU A 205 -3.03 16.35 -22.71
CA LEU A 205 -3.70 17.17 -21.72
C LEU A 205 -3.39 18.63 -22.05
N VAL A 206 -4.34 19.29 -22.72
CA VAL A 206 -4.33 20.74 -22.92
C VAL A 206 -4.58 21.38 -21.56
N VAL A 207 -3.54 21.93 -20.96
CA VAL A 207 -3.67 22.88 -19.85
C VAL A 207 -4.32 24.16 -20.37
N PRO A 208 -5.45 24.63 -19.80
CA PRO A 208 -6.01 25.92 -20.18
C PRO A 208 -5.12 27.05 -19.62
N GLU A 209 -4.59 27.89 -20.51
CA GLU A 209 -3.94 29.14 -20.15
C GLU A 209 -4.93 30.07 -19.44
N GLU A 210 -4.58 30.49 -18.23
CA GLU A 210 -5.28 31.54 -17.51
C GLU A 210 -5.19 32.86 -18.30
N HIS A 211 -6.36 33.42 -18.65
CA HIS A 211 -6.46 34.77 -19.20
C HIS A 211 -6.10 35.79 -18.11
N MET A 212 -4.85 36.22 -18.13
CA MET A 212 -4.38 37.42 -17.44
C MET A 212 -5.03 38.64 -18.10
N VAL A 213 -5.99 39.27 -17.43
CA VAL A 213 -6.60 40.54 -17.86
C VAL A 213 -5.55 41.64 -17.75
N GLY A 214 -4.90 41.95 -18.87
CA GLY A 214 -4.05 43.12 -19.02
C GLY A 214 -4.90 44.39 -19.12
N THR A 215 -4.86 45.22 -18.09
CA THR A 215 -5.29 46.63 -18.15
C THR A 215 -4.30 47.41 -18.99
N THR A 216 -4.71 47.87 -20.18
CA THR A 216 -3.93 48.81 -20.99
C THR A 216 -4.15 50.24 -20.49
N GLU A 217 -3.09 50.83 -19.94
CA GLU A 217 -2.91 52.29 -19.90
C GLU A 217 -2.59 52.78 -21.31
N GLU A 218 -3.54 53.41 -21.99
CA GLU A 218 -3.28 54.40 -23.05
C GLU A 218 -4.57 55.17 -23.34
N ASP A 219 -4.91 56.11 -22.44
CA ASP A 219 -5.76 57.24 -22.80
C ASP A 219 -5.42 58.44 -21.90
N ARG A 220 -4.29 59.07 -22.24
CA ARG A 220 -4.03 60.47 -21.90
C ARG A 220 -3.55 61.15 -23.18
N LEU A 221 -4.40 61.98 -23.78
CA LEU A 221 -4.17 63.43 -23.95
C LEU A 221 -5.10 64.04 -25.01
N GLY A 222 -5.82 65.09 -24.60
CA GLY A 222 -6.54 66.06 -25.45
C GLY A 222 -7.98 66.25 -24.96
N LEU A 223 -8.43 67.38 -24.43
CA LEU A 223 -8.02 68.77 -24.55
C LEU A 223 -8.52 69.54 -23.31
N ASP A 224 -7.69 70.45 -22.79
CA ASP A 224 -8.13 71.54 -21.93
C ASP A 224 -7.99 72.84 -22.74
N ARG A 225 -9.13 73.42 -23.14
CA ARG A 225 -9.42 74.85 -23.41
C ARG A 225 -10.76 75.03 -24.10
#